data_AF-A0A3B8U9L4-F1
#
_entry.id   AF-A0A3B8U9L4-F1
#
_cell.length_a   1.000
_cell.length_b   1.000
_cell.length_c   1.000
_cell.angle_alpha   90.00
_cell.angle_beta   90.00
_cell.angle_gamma   90.00
#
_symmetry.space_group_name_H-M   'P 1'
#
loop_
_entity.id
_entity.type
_entity.pdbx_description
1 polymer ?
#
loop_
_entity_poly.entity_id
_entity_poly.type
_entity_poly.pdbx_seq_one_letter_code
_entity_poly.pdbx_strand_id
1 'polypeptide(L)'
;MNYSVQALAAKLKAAREKKGLSQRALGAKVGIAQSHISKLEQGLIDLQLSTFIDIARALELEPVLVSREHLTTVEAVQKLSKGTKQTPAYQLDEEDEEN
;
A
#
# COMPACT_ATOMS: atom_id res chain seq x y z
N MET A 1 -1.67 -5.49 16.55
CA MET A 1 -2.40 -5.42 15.26
C MET A 1 -3.12 -6.73 15.05
N ASN A 2 -4.38 -6.70 14.59
CA ASN A 2 -5.04 -7.91 14.14
C ASN A 2 -4.74 -8.09 12.64
N TYR A 3 -4.02 -9.14 12.28
CA TYR A 3 -3.70 -9.45 10.89
C TYR A 3 -4.90 -10.16 10.27
N SER A 4 -5.92 -9.39 9.90
CA SER A 4 -7.09 -9.90 9.17
C SER A 4 -6.96 -9.67 7.67
N VAL A 5 -7.75 -10.40 6.89
CA VAL A 5 -7.85 -10.23 5.43
C VAL A 5 -8.15 -8.77 5.08
N GLN A 6 -9.03 -8.11 5.84
CA GLN A 6 -9.38 -6.70 5.64
C GLN A 6 -8.18 -5.77 5.85
N ALA A 7 -7.36 -6.03 6.87
CA ALA A 7 -6.15 -5.23 7.12
C ALA A 7 -5.12 -5.38 5.99
N LEU A 8 -4.98 -6.58 5.42
CA LEU A 8 -4.11 -6.83 4.28
C LEU A 8 -4.66 -6.18 3.00
N ALA A 9 -5.97 -6.29 2.75
CA ALA A 9 -6.63 -5.64 1.62
C ALA A 9 -6.46 -4.10 1.66
N ALA A 10 -6.61 -3.50 2.85
CA ALA A 10 -6.38 -2.07 3.04
C ALA A 10 -4.92 -1.66 2.73
N LYS A 11 -3.94 -2.49 3.12
CA LYS A 11 -2.52 -2.26 2.79
C LYS A 11 -2.27 -2.34 1.29
N LEU A 12 -2.86 -3.30 0.58
CA LEU A 12 -2.76 -3.39 -0.88
C LEU A 12 -3.39 -2.17 -1.56
N LYS A 13 -4.58 -1.74 -1.12
CA LYS A 13 -5.24 -0.53 -1.63
C LYS A 13 -4.34 0.70 -1.47
N ALA A 14 -3.80 0.92 -0.27
CA ALA A 14 -2.91 2.05 0.01
C ALA A 14 -1.64 2.02 -0.85
N ALA A 15 -1.05 0.84 -1.08
CA ALA A 15 0.11 0.68 -1.95
C ALA A 15 -0.23 0.97 -3.42
N ARG A 16 -1.40 0.53 -3.91
CA ARG A 16 -1.91 0.87 -5.24
C ARG A 16 -2.07 2.38 -5.42
N GLU A 17 -2.69 3.04 -4.46
CA GLU A 17 -2.93 4.49 -4.49
C GLU A 17 -1.63 5.28 -4.42
N LYS A 18 -0.67 4.85 -3.59
CA LYS A 18 0.68 5.45 -3.55
C LYS A 18 1.41 5.36 -4.90
N LYS A 19 1.14 4.32 -5.69
CA LYS A 19 1.68 4.15 -7.05
C LYS A 19 0.87 4.88 -8.13
N GLY A 20 -0.21 5.59 -7.79
CA GLY A 20 -1.07 6.28 -8.74
C GLY A 20 -1.82 5.33 -9.70
N LEU A 21 -1.93 4.05 -9.37
CA LEU A 21 -2.57 3.06 -10.24
C LEU A 21 -4.08 3.04 -10.00
N SER A 22 -4.88 3.03 -11.06
CA SER A 22 -6.30 2.67 -10.96
C SER A 22 -6.46 1.16 -10.71
N GLN A 23 -7.62 0.75 -10.19
CA GLN A 23 -7.94 -0.68 -10.03
C GLN A 23 -7.91 -1.43 -11.37
N ARG A 24 -8.32 -0.77 -12.47
CA ARG A 24 -8.23 -1.32 -13.83
C ARG A 24 -6.78 -1.51 -14.28
N ALA A 25 -5.92 -0.54 -14.00
CA ALA A 25 -4.50 -0.63 -14.34
C ALA A 25 -3.80 -1.74 -13.55
N LEU A 26 -4.11 -1.89 -12.25
CA LEU A 26 -3.59 -3.00 -11.44
C LEU A 26 -4.11 -4.34 -11.96
N GLY A 27 -5.42 -4.44 -12.24
CA GLY A 27 -6.03 -5.65 -12.81
C GLY A 27 -5.36 -6.07 -14.12
N ALA A 28 -5.11 -5.13 -15.04
CA ALA A 28 -4.40 -5.39 -16.28
C ALA A 28 -2.96 -5.90 -16.06
N LYS A 29 -2.24 -5.38 -15.04
CA LYS A 29 -0.87 -5.81 -14.72
C LYS A 29 -0.80 -7.25 -14.20
N VAL A 30 -1.83 -7.72 -13.49
CA VAL A 30 -1.84 -9.04 -12.85
C VAL A 30 -2.84 -10.02 -13.48
N GLY A 31 -3.41 -9.66 -14.64
CA GLY A 31 -4.30 -10.52 -15.42
C GLY A 31 -5.68 -10.76 -14.79
N ILE A 32 -6.18 -9.84 -13.96
CA ILE A 32 -7.50 -9.97 -13.31
C ILE A 32 -8.42 -8.78 -13.60
N ALA A 33 -9.74 -9.04 -13.57
CA ALA A 33 -10.74 -8.00 -13.83
C ALA A 33 -10.71 -6.89 -12.76
N GLN A 34 -11.02 -5.66 -13.16
CA GLN A 34 -11.12 -4.52 -12.23
C GLN A 34 -12.15 -4.77 -11.12
N SER A 35 -13.27 -5.43 -11.43
CA SER A 35 -14.29 -5.80 -10.46
C SER A 35 -13.74 -6.75 -9.38
N HIS A 36 -12.78 -7.61 -9.73
CA HIS A 36 -12.12 -8.51 -8.79
C HIS A 36 -11.23 -7.73 -7.82
N ILE A 37 -10.45 -6.76 -8.32
CA ILE A 37 -9.67 -5.82 -7.49
C ILE A 37 -10.59 -5.02 -6.56
N SER A 38 -11.72 -4.51 -7.05
CA SER A 38 -12.65 -3.73 -6.23
C SER A 38 -13.22 -4.54 -5.06
N LYS A 39 -13.64 -5.79 -5.31
CA LYS A 39 -14.17 -6.67 -4.26
C LYS A 39 -13.10 -7.05 -3.25
N LEU A 40 -11.86 -7.28 -3.71
CA LEU A 40 -10.70 -7.50 -2.85
C LEU A 40 -10.48 -6.31 -1.91
N GLU A 41 -10.42 -5.09 -2.44
CA GLU A 41 -10.15 -3.87 -1.66
C GLU A 41 -11.26 -3.55 -0.64
N GLN A 42 -12.47 -4.04 -0.87
CA GLN A 42 -13.59 -3.96 0.06
C GLN A 42 -13.61 -5.11 1.09
N GLY A 43 -12.73 -6.11 0.94
CA GLY A 43 -12.69 -7.28 1.81
C GLY A 43 -13.88 -8.22 1.65
N LEU A 44 -14.55 -8.17 0.48
CA LEU A 44 -15.77 -8.94 0.20
C LEU A 44 -15.52 -10.33 -0.38
N ILE A 45 -14.25 -10.67 -0.64
CA ILE A 45 -13.84 -11.96 -1.20
C ILE A 45 -12.65 -12.50 -0.42
N ASP A 46 -12.61 -13.83 -0.31
CA ASP A 46 -11.41 -14.54 0.11
C ASP A 46 -10.56 -14.82 -1.12
N LEU A 47 -9.33 -14.31 -1.12
CA LEU A 47 -8.45 -14.36 -2.28
C LEU A 47 -7.58 -15.62 -2.21
N GLN A 48 -7.39 -16.30 -3.34
CA GLN A 48 -6.36 -17.34 -3.41
C GLN A 48 -4.99 -16.73 -3.10
N LEU A 49 -4.20 -17.44 -2.29
CA LEU A 49 -2.89 -16.97 -1.84
C LEU A 49 -1.95 -16.64 -3.01
N SER A 50 -2.01 -17.41 -4.10
CA SER A 50 -1.27 -17.14 -5.34
C SER A 50 -1.57 -15.75 -5.89
N THR A 51 -2.87 -15.44 -6.08
CA THR A 51 -3.31 -14.13 -6.57
C THR A 51 -2.94 -13.00 -5.60
N PHE A 52 -2.97 -13.26 -4.29
CA PHE A 52 -2.51 -12.29 -3.29
C PHE A 52 -1.03 -11.94 -3.49
N ILE A 53 -0.19 -12.95 -3.67
CA ILE A 53 1.26 -12.78 -3.90
C ILE A 53 1.49 -11.99 -5.19
N ASP A 54 0.79 -12.31 -6.27
CA ASP A 54 0.93 -11.62 -7.56
C ASP A 54 0.57 -10.13 -7.46
N ILE A 55 -0.54 -9.81 -6.78
CA ILE A 55 -0.96 -8.43 -6.53
C ILE A 55 0.06 -7.70 -5.66
N ALA A 56 0.52 -8.31 -4.56
CA ALA A 56 1.50 -7.71 -3.67
C ALA A 56 2.78 -7.35 -4.45
N ARG A 57 3.31 -8.27 -5.26
CA ARG A 57 4.51 -8.05 -6.06
C ARG A 57 4.34 -6.98 -7.13
N ALA A 58 3.19 -6.94 -7.81
CA ALA A 58 2.88 -5.85 -8.74
C ALA A 58 2.86 -4.46 -8.06
N LEU A 59 2.62 -4.45 -6.74
CA LEU A 59 2.64 -3.27 -5.89
C LEU A 59 3.98 -3.05 -5.17
N GLU A 60 5.06 -3.74 -5.56
CA GLU A 60 6.39 -3.68 -4.90
C GLU A 60 6.34 -4.04 -3.40
N LEU A 61 5.45 -4.97 -3.05
CA LEU A 61 5.39 -5.58 -1.73
C LEU A 61 5.76 -7.06 -1.84
N GLU A 62 6.57 -7.54 -0.90
CA GLU A 62 6.93 -8.97 -0.82
C GLU A 62 6.33 -9.57 0.45
N PRO A 63 5.35 -10.49 0.34
CA PRO A 63 4.86 -11.26 1.48
C PRO A 63 5.94 -12.20 2.00
N VAL A 64 6.33 -12.05 3.26
CA VAL A 64 7.31 -12.91 3.93
C VAL A 64 6.76 -13.44 5.25
N LEU A 65 7.17 -14.65 5.62
CA LEU A 65 6.88 -15.21 6.94
C LEU A 65 8.01 -14.81 7.89
N VAL A 66 7.62 -14.29 9.05
CA VAL A 66 8.55 -13.86 10.10
C VAL A 66 8.09 -14.49 11.42
N SER A 67 9.01 -14.89 12.29
CA SER A 67 8.64 -15.40 13.61
C SER A 67 7.96 -14.32 14.44
N ARG A 68 7.01 -14.72 15.29
CA ARG A 68 6.18 -13.78 16.06
C ARG A 68 7.00 -12.87 16.97
N GLU A 69 8.11 -13.38 17.51
CA GLU A 69 9.03 -12.62 18.37
C GLU A 69 9.74 -11.48 17.63
N HIS A 70 9.88 -11.56 16.30
CA HIS A 70 10.56 -10.58 15.48
C HIS A 70 9.62 -9.57 14.81
N LEU A 71 8.29 -9.69 14.99
CA LEU A 71 7.33 -8.78 14.37
C LEU A 71 7.56 -7.31 14.76
N THR A 72 7.89 -7.05 16.02
CA THR A 72 8.16 -5.69 16.52
C THR A 72 9.39 -5.07 15.85
N THR A 73 10.41 -5.89 15.57
CA THR A 73 11.65 -5.45 14.89
C THR A 73 11.35 -5.03 13.45
N VAL A 74 10.58 -5.84 12.71
CA VAL A 74 10.15 -5.51 11.34
C VAL A 74 9.32 -4.23 11.33
N GLU A 75 8.38 -4.09 12.27
CA GLU A 75 7.54 -2.89 12.39
C GLU A 75 8.37 -1.62 12.72
N ALA A 76 9.37 -1.75 13.60
CA ALA A 76 10.27 -0.64 13.96
C ALA A 76 11.07 -0.14 12.75
N VAL A 77 11.68 -1.06 11.99
CA VAL A 77 12.43 -0.74 10.76
C VAL A 77 11.51 -0.06 9.74
N GLN A 78 10.28 -0.55 9.56
CA GLN A 78 9.31 0.05 8.62
C GLN A 78 8.87 1.46 9.03
N LYS A 79 8.80 1.76 10.33
CA LYS A 79 8.46 3.10 10.84
C LYS A 79 9.62 4.08 10.62
N LEU A 80 10.84 3.67 10.92
CA LEU A 80 12.05 4.46 10.69
C LEU A 80 12.20 4.84 9.21
N SER A 81 11.94 3.90 8.30
CA SER A 81 12.02 4.15 6.85
C SER A 81 10.95 5.12 6.31
N LYS A 82 9.87 5.38 7.05
CA LYS A 82 8.80 6.32 6.65
C LYS A 82 9.04 7.76 7.14
N GLY A 83 10.06 7.99 7.96
CA GLY A 83 10.25 9.22 8.77
C GLY A 83 10.91 10.44 8.11
N THR A 84 11.08 10.52 6.79
CA THR A 84 11.86 11.62 6.14
C THR A 84 11.05 12.62 5.32
N LYS A 85 9.73 12.74 5.50
CA LYS A 85 9.01 13.94 5.03
C LYS A 85 9.00 15.01 6.13
N GLN A 86 10.16 15.63 6.36
CA GLN A 86 10.19 16.97 6.95
C GLN A 86 9.69 17.93 5.87
N THR A 87 8.42 18.33 5.95
CA THR A 87 7.97 19.54 5.26
C THR A 87 8.56 20.72 6.05
N PRO A 88 9.40 21.58 5.44
CA PRO A 88 9.93 22.75 6.13
C PRO A 88 8.79 23.61 6.69
N ALA A 89 8.95 24.09 7.92
CA ALA A 89 7.93 24.88 8.63
C ALA A 89 7.75 26.31 8.07
N TYR A 90 8.49 26.67 7.01
CA TYR A 90 8.37 27.94 6.32
C TYR A 90 8.24 27.65 4.83
N GLN A 91 7.04 27.91 4.30
CA GLN A 91 6.85 28.23 2.91
C GLN A 91 6.93 29.76 2.88
N LEU A 92 7.94 30.30 2.20
CA LEU A 92 7.97 31.74 1.96
C LEU A 92 6.72 32.04 1.13
N ASP A 93 5.80 32.81 1.70
CA ASP A 93 4.76 33.45 0.91
C ASP A 93 5.52 34.25 -0.15
N GLU A 94 5.32 33.90 -1.42
CA GLU A 94 5.80 34.75 -2.51
C GLU A 94 5.07 36.07 -2.32
N GLU A 95 5.77 37.04 -1.74
CA GLU A 95 5.29 38.40 -1.57
C GLU A 95 4.72 38.86 -2.90
N ASP A 96 3.49 39.40 -2.83
CA ASP A 96 2.76 40.01 -3.94
C ASP A 96 3.63 41.10 -4.61
N GLU A 97 4.55 40.72 -5.48
CA GLU A 97 5.19 41.59 -6.45
C GLU A 97 4.47 41.42 -7.78
N GLU A 98 3.35 42.14 -7.96
CA GLU A 98 3.16 42.80 -9.24
C GLU A 98 2.26 44.05 -9.09
N ASN A 99 2.85 45.15 -9.53
CA ASN A 99 2.44 46.54 -9.47
C ASN A 99 1.48 46.90 -10.62
#